data_AF-A0A3S3EE62-F1
#
_entry.id   AF-A0A3S3EE62-F1
#
_cell.length_a   1.000
_cell.length_b   1.000
_cell.length_c   1.000
_cell.angle_alpha   90.00
_cell.angle_beta   90.00
_cell.angle_gamma   90.00
#
_symmetry.space_group_name_H-M   'P 1'
#
loop_
_entity.id
_entity.type
_entity.pdbx_description
1 polymer ?
#
loop_
_entity_poly.entity_id
_entity_poly.type
_entity_poly.pdbx_seq_one_letter_code
_entity_poly.pdbx_strand_id
1 'polypeptide(L)' 'MPRRETPLEMAQRHVREGAERIAHQRALIARMEVRGQSIGEAEHRLREFQAAQRQHTDHLRRLRDS' A
#
# COMPACT_ATOMS: atom_id res chain seq x y z
N MET A 1 -15.10 13.78 22.23
CA MET A 1 -15.17 13.23 20.85
C MET A 1 -13.80 13.40 20.22
N PRO A 2 -13.14 12.33 19.71
CA PRO A 2 -11.91 12.52 18.95
C PRO A 2 -12.24 13.35 17.69
N ARG A 3 -11.35 14.27 17.32
CA ARG A 3 -11.52 15.07 16.09
C ARG A 3 -11.59 14.10 14.90
N ARG A 4 -12.58 14.31 14.02
CA ARG A 4 -12.66 13.60 12.74
C ARG A 4 -11.40 13.96 11.94
N GLU A 5 -10.73 12.95 11.40
CA GLU A 5 -9.57 13.18 10.52
C GLU A 5 -9.99 14.02 9.31
N THR A 6 -9.13 14.95 8.93
CA THR A 6 -9.26 15.70 7.68
C THR A 6 -8.99 14.78 6.48
N PRO A 7 -9.45 15.15 5.27
CA PRO A 7 -9.10 14.42 4.05
C PRO A 7 -7.59 14.23 3.86
N LEU A 8 -6.79 15.23 4.23
CA LEU A 8 -5.33 15.16 4.18
C LEU A 8 -4.77 14.14 5.17
N GLU A 9 -5.20 14.16 6.43
CA GLU A 9 -4.76 13.20 7.45
C GLU A 9 -5.16 11.77 7.08
N MET A 10 -6.39 11.58 6.59
CA MET A 10 -6.84 10.28 6.07
C MET A 10 -5.94 9.80 4.93
N ALA A 11 -5.68 10.64 3.93
CA ALA A 11 -4.82 10.28 2.80
C ALA A 11 -3.39 9.94 3.23
N GLN A 12 -2.81 10.70 4.17
CA GLN A 12 -1.49 10.42 4.73
C GLN A 12 -1.45 9.07 5.44
N ARG A 13 -2.45 8.77 6.27
CA ARG A 13 -2.56 7.49 6.96
C ARG A 13 -2.67 6.33 5.96
N HIS A 14 -3.55 6.45 4.96
CA HIS A 14 -3.73 5.40 3.95
C HIS A 14 -2.46 5.13 3.14
N VAL A 15 -1.73 6.18 2.75
CA VAL A 15 -0.44 6.03 2.05
C VAL A 15 0.57 5.32 2.95
N ARG A 16 0.67 5.69 4.23
CA ARG A 16 1.59 5.04 5.18
C ARG A 16 1.25 3.56 5.38
N GLU A 17 0.00 3.26 5.72
CA GLU A 17 -0.46 1.89 5.94
C GLU A 17 -0.32 1.03 4.68
N GLY A 18 -0.59 1.60 3.50
CA GLY A 18 -0.42 0.90 2.23
C GLY A 18 1.04 0.55 1.94
N ALA A 19 1.97 1.45 2.26
CA ALA A 19 3.41 1.18 2.14
C ALA A 19 3.86 0.05 3.08
N GLU A 20 3.41 0.05 4.33
CA GLU A 20 3.67 -1.01 5.31
C GLU A 20 3.12 -2.37 4.84
N ARG A 21 1.88 -2.39 4.33
CA ARG A 21 1.26 -3.60 3.77
C ARG A 21 2.05 -4.12 2.57
N ILE A 22 2.47 -3.26 1.65
CA ILE A 22 3.30 -3.65 0.49
C ILE A 22 4.64 -4.23 0.94
N ALA A 23 5.31 -3.63 1.92
CA ALA A 23 6.57 -4.15 2.45
C ALA A 23 6.39 -5.53 3.07
N HIS A 24 5.31 -5.73 3.84
CA HIS A 24 4.98 -7.03 4.41
C HIS A 24 4.69 -8.08 3.32
N GLN A 25 3.88 -7.75 2.31
CA GLN A 25 3.58 -8.67 1.21
C GLN A 25 4.83 -9.08 0.43
N ARG A 26 5.77 -8.15 0.18
CA ARG A 26 7.07 -8.46 -0.42
C ARG A 26 7.85 -9.48 0.41
N ALA A 27 7.90 -9.30 1.72
CA ALA A 27 8.60 -10.23 2.61
C ALA A 27 7.93 -11.62 2.65
N LEU A 28 6.60 -11.69 2.58
CA LEU A 28 5.86 -12.95 2.51
C LEU A 28 6.14 -13.69 1.20
N ILE A 29 6.09 -13.00 0.07
CA ILE A 29 6.39 -13.58 -1.25
C ILE A 29 7.82 -14.12 -1.29
N ALA A 30 8.81 -13.37 -0.78
CA ALA A 30 10.18 -13.85 -0.71
C ALA A 30 10.31 -15.13 0.13
N ARG A 31 9.57 -15.24 1.25
CA ARG A 31 9.54 -16.47 2.07
C ARG A 31 8.87 -17.64 1.35
N MET A 32 7.82 -17.38 0.58
CA MET A 32 7.13 -18.39 -0.22
C MET A 32 8.05 -18.94 -1.32
N GLU A 33 8.79 -18.07 -1.99
CA GLU A 33 9.76 -18.41 -3.03
C GLU A 33 10.87 -19.32 -2.48
N VAL A 34 11.45 -18.97 -1.33
CA VAL A 34 12.47 -19.80 -0.65
C VAL A 34 11.94 -21.19 -0.28
N ARG A 35 10.64 -21.32 -0.04
CA ARG A 35 9.98 -22.60 0.28
C ARG A 35 9.52 -23.37 -0.97
N GLY A 36 9.80 -22.87 -2.17
CA GLY A 36 9.37 -23.48 -3.43
C GLY A 36 7.86 -23.42 -3.66
N GLN A 37 7.15 -22.51 -2.99
CA GLN A 37 5.71 -22.34 -3.16
C GLN A 37 5.43 -21.51 -4.43
N SER A 38 4.28 -21.75 -5.06
CA SER A 38 3.85 -20.90 -6.18
C SER A 38 3.58 -19.47 -5.70
N ILE A 39 4.23 -18.49 -6.33
CA ILE A 39 4.10 -17.07 -6.00
C ILE A 39 3.32 -16.27 -7.04
N GLY A 40 2.95 -16.86 -8.19
CA GLY A 40 2.41 -16.11 -9.34
C GLY A 40 1.15 -15.30 -9.02
N GLU A 41 0.20 -15.88 -8.27
CA GLU A 41 -0.99 -15.16 -7.83
C GLU A 41 -0.64 -14.06 -6.81
N ALA A 42 0.22 -14.36 -5.83
CA ALA A 42 0.63 -13.41 -4.82
C ALA A 42 1.34 -12.18 -5.43
N GLU A 43 2.21 -12.41 -6.42
CA GLU A 43 2.86 -11.34 -7.18
C GLU A 43 1.86 -10.53 -8.00
N HIS A 44 0.88 -11.18 -8.62
CA HIS A 44 -0.18 -10.48 -9.36
C HIS A 44 -0.96 -9.55 -8.44
N ARG A 45 -1.43 -10.05 -7.29
CA ARG A 45 -2.11 -9.24 -6.26
C ARG A 45 -1.23 -8.12 -5.74
N LEU A 46 0.06 -8.37 -5.52
CA LEU A 46 1.00 -7.33 -5.08
C LEU A 46 1.13 -6.21 -6.12
N ARG A 47 1.13 -6.53 -7.42
CA ARG A 47 1.13 -5.52 -8.49
C ARG A 47 -0.14 -4.67 -8.48
N GLU A 48 -1.30 -5.27 -8.25
CA GLU A 48 -2.58 -4.55 -8.09
C GLU A 48 -2.52 -3.58 -6.90
N PHE A 49 -2.05 -4.04 -5.74
CA PHE A 49 -1.88 -3.17 -4.56
C PHE A 49 -0.90 -2.01 -4.80
N GLN A 50 0.20 -2.27 -5.50
CA GLN A 50 1.16 -1.22 -5.84
C GLN A 50 0.57 -0.19 -6.82
N ALA A 51 -0.32 -0.61 -7.73
CA ALA A 51 -1.03 0.32 -8.60
C ALA A 51 -1.97 1.23 -7.81
N ALA A 52 -2.77 0.66 -6.90
CA ALA A 52 -3.62 1.43 -6.00
C ALA A 52 -2.81 2.39 -5.10
N GLN A 53 -1.68 1.92 -4.56
CA GLN A 53 -0.79 2.75 -3.74
C GLN A 53 -0.25 3.97 -4.51
N ARG A 54 0.09 3.83 -5.79
CA ARG A 54 0.49 4.96 -6.64
C ARG A 54 -0.64 5.97 -6.77
N GLN A 55 -1.87 5.52 -7.02
CA GLN A 55 -3.04 6.39 -7.10
C GLN A 55 -3.29 7.16 -5.78
N HIS A 56 -3.13 6.49 -4.64
CA HIS A 56 -3.24 7.14 -3.32
C HIS A 56 -2.12 8.14 -3.06
N THR A 57 -0.89 7.83 -3.45
CA THR A 57 0.25 8.74 -3.32
C THR A 57 0.07 9.99 -4.19
N ASP A 58 -0.42 9.82 -5.41
CA ASP A 58 -0.75 10.94 -6.31
C ASP A 58 -1.89 11.79 -5.77
N HIS A 59 -2.92 11.16 -5.18
CA HIS A 59 -4.01 11.88 -4.53
C HIS A 59 -3.51 12.69 -3.33
N LEU A 60 -2.66 12.11 -2.48
CA LEU A 60 -2.05 12.81 -1.35
C LEU A 60 -1.22 14.01 -1.82
N ARG A 61 -0.42 13.86 -2.89
CA ARG A 61 0.32 14.98 -3.48
C ARG A 61 -0.62 16.11 -3.91
N ARG A 62 -1.67 15.80 -4.66
CA ARG A 62 -2.68 16.79 -5.06
C ARG A 62 -3.30 17.52 -3.86
N LEU A 63 -3.60 16.82 -2.76
CA LEU A 63 -4.16 17.42 -1.55
C LEU A 63 -3.17 18.32 -0.80
N ARG A 64 -1.86 18.09 -0.92
CA ARG A 64 -0.81 18.93 -0.32
C ARG A 64 -0.52 20.19 -1.13
N ASP A 65 -0.75 20.12 -2.43
CA ASP A 65 -0.49 21.20 -3.39
C ASP A 65 -1.75 22.07 -3.64
N SER A 66 -2.89 21.74 -3.02
CA SER A 66 -4.15 22.51 -3.03
C SER A 66 -4.18 23.57 -1.94
#